data_AF-A0A382YU57-F1
#
_entry.id   AF-A0A382YU57-F1
#
_cell.length_a   1.000
_cell.length_b   1.000
_cell.length_c   1.000
_cell.angle_alpha   90.00
_cell.angle_beta   90.00
_cell.angle_gamma   90.00
#
_symmetry.space_group_name_H-M   'P 1'
#
loop_
_entity.id
_entity.type
_entity.pdbx_description
1 polymer ?
#
loop_
_entity_poly.entity_id
_entity_poly.type
_entity_poly.pdbx_seq_one_letter_code
_entity_poly.pdbx_strand_id
1 'polypeptide(L)'
;AKVQGRLADVDLATGAFSATLDFSQWTEGILQPLLVRQLGPAWLKQARVTHPRPLKITSDGRGGVTLKGPLHMTDVIFDDITGHLPKDKLKVETDLDLAVFSRGRQWEVHAKNVEAELFVKDRTAGRATLIGQFDSEAQTGKYNFTVGKVDHWVVNLLPKKWRVGVKMKSGRVEAITAKGKVENGQMSFDIFTDFRAVAIDDERVGWWPKKPVEITQQLTGTHQLESGANFDFTTNEGTFTRGASVIAEYNSPTSLKDGEFL
;
A
#
# COMPACT_ATOMS: atom_id res chain seq x y z
N ALA A 1 20.34 16.00 7.49
CA ALA A 1 20.65 14.61 7.11
C ALA A 1 22.12 14.32 7.40
N LYS A 2 22.47 13.05 7.62
CA LYS A 2 23.86 12.56 7.58
C LYS A 2 23.94 11.56 6.44
N VAL A 3 24.87 11.71 5.51
CA VAL A 3 24.99 10.83 4.36
C VAL A 3 26.46 10.48 4.18
N GLN A 4 26.75 9.19 4.03
CA GLN A 4 28.03 8.64 3.67
C GLN A 4 27.81 7.65 2.52
N GLY A 5 28.53 7.85 1.43
CA GLY A 5 28.40 7.01 0.26
C GLY A 5 29.53 7.25 -0.72
N ARG A 6 29.48 6.50 -1.80
CA ARG A 6 30.44 6.55 -2.90
C ARG A 6 29.68 6.84 -4.17
N LEU A 7 30.18 7.81 -4.90
CA LEU A 7 29.73 8.11 -6.25
C LEU A 7 30.68 7.43 -7.22
N ALA A 8 30.13 6.73 -8.20
CA ALA A 8 30.83 5.99 -9.23
C ALA A 8 30.18 6.30 -10.60
N ASP A 9 30.94 6.06 -11.67
CA ASP A 9 30.44 6.10 -13.05
C ASP A 9 29.69 7.39 -13.40
N VAL A 10 30.22 8.54 -12.99
CA VAL A 10 29.64 9.85 -13.31
C VAL A 10 30.02 10.24 -14.73
N ASP A 11 29.02 10.31 -15.59
CA ASP A 11 29.14 10.96 -16.89
C ASP A 11 28.61 12.39 -16.77
N LEU A 12 29.52 13.36 -16.78
CA LEU A 12 29.17 14.79 -16.65
C LEU A 12 28.45 15.34 -17.89
N ALA A 13 28.58 14.70 -19.06
CA ALA A 13 27.94 15.16 -20.28
C ALA A 13 26.46 14.77 -20.30
N THR A 14 26.13 13.58 -19.77
CA THR A 14 24.76 13.06 -19.74
C THR A 14 24.09 13.25 -18.37
N GLY A 15 24.86 13.48 -17.31
CA GLY A 15 24.36 13.47 -15.93
C GLY A 15 24.09 12.06 -15.40
N ALA A 16 24.48 11.00 -16.11
CA ALA A 16 24.36 9.64 -15.63
C ALA A 16 25.31 9.40 -14.45
N PHE A 17 24.86 8.64 -13.46
CA PHE A 17 25.67 8.30 -12.29
C PHE A 17 25.22 7.00 -11.63
N SER A 18 26.14 6.40 -10.87
CA SER A 18 25.87 5.32 -9.94
C SER A 18 26.32 5.73 -8.55
N ALA A 19 25.45 5.66 -7.55
CA ALA A 19 25.77 5.97 -6.18
C ALA A 19 25.45 4.77 -5.29
N THR A 20 26.35 4.48 -4.37
CA THR A 20 26.11 3.55 -3.27
C THR A 20 26.15 4.33 -1.98
N LEU A 21 25.03 4.42 -1.27
CA LEU A 21 24.99 4.98 0.07
C LEU A 21 25.33 3.86 1.05
N ASP A 22 26.45 4.00 1.75
CA ASP A 22 26.88 3.08 2.81
C ASP A 22 26.14 3.38 4.12
N PHE A 23 25.82 4.66 4.35
CA PHE A 23 24.95 5.12 5.43
C PHE A 23 24.19 6.38 5.01
N SER A 24 22.91 6.47 5.36
CA SER A 24 22.17 7.71 5.29
C SER A 24 21.16 7.80 6.41
N GLN A 25 21.00 9.00 6.94
CA GLN A 25 20.05 9.34 7.97
C GLN A 25 19.28 10.59 7.55
N TRP A 26 18.00 10.40 7.31
CA TRP A 26 17.07 11.46 6.93
C TRP A 26 16.10 11.71 8.09
N THR A 27 15.81 12.98 8.35
CA THR A 27 14.95 13.44 9.46
C THR A 27 13.68 14.10 8.92
N GLU A 28 12.76 14.43 9.81
CA GLU A 28 11.42 14.94 9.50
C GLU A 28 11.41 16.11 8.52
N GLY A 29 12.35 17.05 8.61
CA GLY A 29 12.41 18.20 7.70
C GLY A 29 12.57 17.85 6.22
N ILE A 30 13.17 16.69 5.90
CA ILE A 30 13.30 16.22 4.51
C ILE A 30 12.14 15.31 4.11
N LEU A 31 11.63 14.53 5.07
CA LEU A 31 10.59 13.53 4.82
C LEU A 31 9.20 14.15 4.74
N GLN A 32 8.95 15.23 5.48
CA GLN A 32 7.62 15.86 5.58
C GLN A 32 7.08 16.28 4.19
N PRO A 33 7.82 17.01 3.33
CA PRO A 33 7.30 17.38 2.00
C PRO A 33 6.93 16.19 1.12
N LEU A 34 7.59 15.04 1.31
CA LEU A 34 7.34 13.81 0.55
C LEU A 34 6.07 13.09 1.01
N LEU A 35 5.68 13.26 2.28
CA LEU A 35 4.57 12.56 2.93
C LEU A 35 3.28 13.38 3.01
N VAL A 36 3.36 14.72 2.98
CA VAL A 36 2.22 15.65 3.14
C VAL A 36 1.06 15.35 2.18
N ARG A 37 1.35 14.97 0.93
CA ARG A 37 0.29 14.72 -0.06
C ARG A 37 -0.61 13.53 0.28
N GLN A 38 -0.12 12.59 1.10
CA GLN A 38 -0.80 11.33 1.36
C GLN A 38 -1.45 11.26 2.76
N LEU A 39 -1.06 12.16 3.68
CA LEU A 39 -1.42 12.08 5.10
C LEU A 39 -2.44 13.13 5.56
N GLY A 40 -2.95 13.96 4.65
CA GLY A 40 -3.95 14.99 4.97
C GLY A 40 -3.43 16.00 6.00
N PRO A 41 -4.20 16.33 7.06
CA PRO A 41 -3.80 17.34 8.05
C PRO A 41 -2.75 16.85 9.06
N ALA A 42 -2.33 15.58 9.01
CA ALA A 42 -1.32 15.06 9.92
C ALA A 42 0.08 15.58 9.59
N TRP A 43 0.85 15.89 10.64
CA TRP A 43 2.21 16.41 10.52
C TRP A 43 3.24 15.39 10.98
N LEU A 44 4.30 15.14 10.22
CA LEU A 44 5.42 14.31 10.69
C LEU A 44 6.23 15.07 11.73
N LYS A 45 6.10 14.65 12.99
CA LYS A 45 6.83 15.24 14.12
C LYS A 45 8.26 14.72 14.18
N GLN A 46 8.43 13.44 13.88
CA GLN A 46 9.70 12.74 13.96
C GLN A 46 9.70 11.57 13.00
N ALA A 47 10.82 11.36 12.33
CA ALA A 47 11.13 10.10 11.66
C ALA A 47 12.64 10.01 11.45
N ARG A 48 13.12 8.77 11.32
CA ARG A 48 14.49 8.47 10.96
C ARG A 48 14.51 7.39 9.90
N VAL A 49 14.99 7.71 8.70
CA VAL A 49 15.26 6.70 7.67
C VAL A 49 16.73 6.30 7.75
N THR A 50 16.99 5.00 7.78
CA THR A 50 18.31 4.36 7.71
C THR A 50 18.27 3.22 6.71
N HIS A 51 19.41 2.61 6.41
CA HIS A 51 19.45 1.37 5.63
C HIS A 51 20.51 0.43 6.20
N PRO A 52 20.15 -0.83 6.55
CA PRO A 52 21.05 -1.78 7.19
C PRO A 52 22.11 -2.35 6.23
N ARG A 53 21.89 -2.22 4.92
CA ARG A 53 22.81 -2.59 3.84
C ARG A 53 22.92 -1.41 2.87
N PRO A 54 23.95 -1.37 2.00
CA PRO A 54 24.11 -0.26 1.09
C PRO A 54 22.90 -0.07 0.17
N LEU A 55 22.46 1.18 0.03
CA LEU A 55 21.38 1.58 -0.87
C LEU A 55 22.00 2.00 -2.21
N LYS A 56 21.59 1.37 -3.29
CA LYS A 56 22.07 1.68 -4.65
C LYS A 56 21.09 2.63 -5.33
N ILE A 57 21.63 3.71 -5.87
CA ILE A 57 20.89 4.72 -6.63
C ILE A 57 21.60 4.86 -7.97
N THR A 58 20.92 4.64 -9.08
CA THR A 58 21.50 4.87 -10.41
C THR A 58 20.62 5.83 -11.18
N SER A 59 21.23 6.72 -11.95
CA SER A 59 20.55 7.52 -12.95
C SER A 59 21.16 7.31 -14.32
N ASP A 60 20.32 7.21 -15.35
CA ASP A 60 20.77 7.09 -16.75
C ASP A 60 21.07 8.46 -17.41
N GLY A 61 20.91 9.56 -16.67
CA GLY A 61 21.09 10.93 -17.20
C GLY A 61 19.98 11.41 -18.14
N ARG A 62 19.00 10.57 -18.45
CA ARG A 62 17.91 10.81 -19.40
C ARG A 62 16.53 10.71 -18.74
N GLY A 63 16.51 10.90 -17.43
CA GLY A 63 15.31 10.88 -16.59
C GLY A 63 14.96 9.50 -16.00
N GLY A 64 15.77 8.48 -16.24
CA GLY A 64 15.72 7.19 -15.56
C GLY A 64 16.44 7.24 -14.22
N VAL A 65 15.79 6.72 -13.19
CA VAL A 65 16.34 6.54 -11.83
C VAL A 65 15.95 5.15 -11.32
N THR A 66 16.91 4.42 -10.77
CA THR A 66 16.67 3.16 -10.06
C THR A 66 17.10 3.29 -8.61
N LEU A 67 16.28 2.77 -7.70
CA LEU A 67 16.53 2.66 -6.28
C LEU A 67 16.47 1.19 -5.87
N LYS A 68 17.58 0.70 -5.31
CA LYS A 68 17.68 -0.70 -4.89
C LYS A 68 18.30 -0.87 -3.51
N GLY A 69 17.63 -1.61 -2.64
CA GLY A 69 18.11 -2.03 -1.34
C GLY A 69 17.14 -1.72 -0.20
N PRO A 70 17.52 -2.08 1.03
CA PRO A 70 16.63 -1.97 2.17
C PRO A 70 16.54 -0.54 2.70
N LEU A 71 15.36 -0.12 3.17
CA LEU A 71 15.15 1.12 3.91
C LEU A 71 14.39 0.83 5.20
N HIS A 72 14.92 1.34 6.32
CA HIS A 72 14.29 1.24 7.63
C HIS A 72 13.89 2.64 8.08
N MET A 73 12.58 2.90 8.13
CA MET A 73 12.03 4.09 8.75
C MET A 73 11.66 3.78 10.20
N THR A 74 12.23 4.51 11.15
CA THR A 74 12.11 4.28 12.60
C THR A 74 11.73 5.57 13.30
N ASP A 75 11.25 5.45 14.55
CA ASP A 75 10.80 6.58 15.36
C ASP A 75 9.80 7.49 14.63
N VAL A 76 8.93 6.89 13.79
CA VAL A 76 7.94 7.65 13.02
C VAL A 76 6.80 8.04 13.95
N ILE A 77 6.62 9.34 14.14
CA ILE A 77 5.59 9.91 15.00
C ILE A 77 4.89 11.00 14.21
N PHE A 78 3.57 10.90 14.15
CA PHE A 78 2.72 11.93 13.59
C PHE A 78 2.06 12.75 14.69
N ASP A 79 2.02 14.06 14.49
CA ASP A 79 1.06 14.92 15.16
C ASP A 79 -0.21 14.95 14.32
N ASP A 80 -1.20 14.19 14.75
CA ASP A 80 -2.48 14.08 14.07
C ASP A 80 -3.59 14.65 14.95
N ILE A 81 -3.98 15.89 14.67
CA ILE A 81 -5.07 16.58 15.36
C ILE A 81 -6.41 15.85 15.24
N THR A 82 -6.57 15.01 14.21
CA THR A 82 -7.78 14.23 13.98
C THR A 82 -7.81 12.94 14.79
N GLY A 83 -6.66 12.54 15.36
CA GLY A 83 -6.52 11.39 16.25
C GLY A 83 -6.71 10.02 15.59
N HIS A 84 -6.56 9.93 14.27
CA HIS A 84 -6.69 8.68 13.51
C HIS A 84 -5.39 7.89 13.46
N LEU A 85 -4.24 8.57 13.38
CA LEU A 85 -2.94 7.91 13.38
C LEU A 85 -2.53 7.47 14.80
N PRO A 86 -1.79 6.35 14.92
CA PRO A 86 -1.23 5.93 16.20
C PRO A 86 -0.39 7.03 16.84
N LYS A 87 -0.60 7.26 18.14
CA LYS A 87 0.30 8.07 18.97
C LYS A 87 1.64 7.38 19.23
N ASP A 88 1.65 6.06 19.06
CA ASP A 88 2.81 5.23 19.30
C ASP A 88 3.79 5.28 18.14
N LYS A 89 5.07 5.00 18.43
CA LYS A 89 6.12 4.97 17.43
C LYS A 89 5.81 3.91 16.37
N LEU A 90 5.82 4.36 15.12
CA LEU A 90 5.75 3.51 13.95
C LEU A 90 7.16 3.18 13.46
N LYS A 91 7.30 1.97 12.93
CA LYS A 91 8.50 1.53 12.23
C LYS A 91 8.07 0.84 10.94
N VAL A 92 8.82 1.08 9.87
CA VAL A 92 8.63 0.44 8.58
C VAL A 92 9.98 -0.09 8.14
N GLU A 93 10.02 -1.38 7.82
CA GLU A 93 11.18 -2.01 7.17
C GLU A 93 10.80 -2.34 5.74
N THR A 94 11.60 -1.93 4.77
CA THR A 94 11.34 -2.20 3.35
C THR A 94 12.56 -2.75 2.65
N ASP A 95 12.33 -3.51 1.59
CA ASP A 95 13.33 -3.79 0.55
C ASP A 95 12.76 -3.31 -0.79
N LEU A 96 13.49 -2.41 -1.45
CA LEU A 96 13.05 -1.75 -2.68
C LEU A 96 13.88 -2.24 -3.85
N ASP A 97 13.22 -2.56 -4.96
CA ASP A 97 13.78 -2.64 -6.30
C ASP A 97 12.81 -1.92 -7.24
N LEU A 98 13.02 -0.60 -7.37
CA LEU A 98 12.15 0.33 -8.07
C LEU A 98 12.94 1.07 -9.15
N ALA A 99 12.42 1.11 -10.37
CA ALA A 99 12.89 2.01 -11.42
C ALA A 99 11.76 2.95 -11.86
N VAL A 100 12.11 4.21 -12.08
CA VAL A 100 11.22 5.24 -12.61
C VAL A 100 11.93 5.91 -13.77
N PHE A 101 11.23 6.08 -14.89
CA PHE A 101 11.73 6.79 -16.06
C PHE A 101 10.79 7.95 -16.34
N SER A 102 11.33 9.13 -16.65
CA SER A 102 10.53 10.31 -16.97
C SER A 102 11.13 11.04 -18.16
N ARG A 103 10.36 11.22 -19.23
CA ARG A 103 10.72 11.96 -20.44
C ARG A 103 9.61 12.94 -20.80
N GLY A 104 9.79 14.21 -20.44
CA GLY A 104 8.75 15.23 -20.61
C GLY A 104 7.52 14.91 -19.74
N ARG A 105 6.37 14.66 -20.38
CA ARG A 105 5.13 14.27 -19.68
C ARG A 105 4.95 12.76 -19.54
N GLN A 106 5.78 11.98 -20.22
CA GLN A 106 5.73 10.53 -20.20
C GLN A 106 6.58 10.02 -19.05
N TRP A 107 6.04 9.06 -18.33
CA TRP A 107 6.72 8.34 -17.28
C TRP A 107 6.40 6.85 -17.31
N GLU A 108 7.36 6.07 -16.86
CA GLU A 108 7.26 4.64 -16.65
C GLU A 108 7.71 4.31 -15.22
N VAL A 109 7.10 3.29 -14.63
CA VAL A 109 7.50 2.77 -13.32
C VAL A 109 7.61 1.26 -13.39
N HIS A 110 8.65 0.70 -12.77
CA HIS A 110 8.89 -0.73 -12.63
C HIS A 110 9.21 -1.03 -11.17
N ALA A 111 8.24 -1.58 -10.44
CA ALA A 111 8.44 -2.18 -9.14
C ALA A 111 8.76 -3.67 -9.34
N LYS A 112 10.04 -4.04 -9.29
CA LYS A 112 10.46 -5.45 -9.49
C LYS A 112 10.23 -6.29 -8.24
N ASN A 113 10.55 -5.71 -7.10
CA ASN A 113 10.19 -6.23 -5.79
C ASN A 113 10.15 -5.08 -4.79
N VAL A 114 8.97 -4.75 -4.29
CA VAL A 114 8.81 -3.79 -3.20
C VAL A 114 8.12 -4.53 -2.07
N GLU A 115 8.82 -4.70 -0.96
CA GLU A 115 8.28 -5.32 0.24
C GLU A 115 8.35 -4.32 1.38
N ALA A 116 7.31 -4.27 2.22
CA ALA A 116 7.26 -3.43 3.40
C ALA A 116 6.63 -4.19 4.56
N GLU A 117 7.27 -4.18 5.71
CA GLU A 117 6.71 -4.63 6.98
C GLU A 117 6.54 -3.43 7.91
N LEU A 118 5.34 -3.28 8.45
CA LEU A 118 4.96 -2.19 9.33
C LEU A 118 4.91 -2.71 10.76
N PHE A 119 5.36 -1.90 11.71
CA PHE A 119 5.36 -2.21 13.12
C PHE A 119 4.79 -1.04 13.93
N VAL A 120 4.05 -1.36 14.99
CA VAL A 120 3.63 -0.42 16.03
C VAL A 120 4.01 -1.02 17.38
N LYS A 121 4.73 -0.27 18.23
CA LYS A 121 5.29 -0.79 19.49
C LYS A 121 6.07 -2.10 19.31
N ASP A 122 6.88 -2.17 18.25
CA ASP A 122 7.70 -3.35 17.91
C ASP A 122 6.90 -4.64 17.66
N ARG A 123 5.57 -4.53 17.46
CA ARG A 123 4.71 -5.63 17.01
C ARG A 123 4.42 -5.44 15.53
N THR A 124 4.53 -6.51 14.74
CA THR A 124 4.12 -6.51 13.34
C THR A 124 2.65 -6.07 13.23
N ALA A 125 2.44 -5.03 12.43
CA ALA A 125 1.14 -4.41 12.16
C ALA A 125 0.63 -4.74 10.75
N GLY A 126 1.49 -5.30 9.91
CA GLY A 126 1.12 -5.76 8.58
C GLY A 126 2.32 -5.85 7.66
N ARG A 127 2.13 -6.56 6.55
CA ARG A 127 3.09 -6.62 5.45
C ARG A 127 2.39 -6.24 4.16
N ALA A 128 3.09 -5.50 3.31
CA ALA A 128 2.69 -5.20 1.95
C ALA A 128 3.77 -5.64 0.96
N THR A 129 3.37 -6.14 -0.19
CA THR A 129 4.27 -6.46 -1.31
C THR A 129 3.69 -5.90 -2.60
N LEU A 130 4.53 -5.34 -3.47
CA LEU A 130 4.16 -4.81 -4.77
C LEU A 130 5.18 -5.25 -5.82
N ILE A 131 4.66 -5.83 -6.89
CA ILE A 131 5.38 -6.06 -8.13
C ILE A 131 4.52 -5.50 -9.25
N GLY A 132 5.10 -4.73 -10.16
CA GLY A 132 4.34 -4.20 -11.27
C GLY A 132 5.14 -3.30 -12.19
N GLN A 133 4.52 -2.98 -13.31
CA GLN A 133 5.03 -2.01 -14.26
C GLN A 133 3.88 -1.22 -14.87
N PHE A 134 4.13 0.04 -15.19
CA PHE A 134 3.17 0.89 -15.89
C PHE A 134 3.89 1.88 -16.79
N ASP A 135 3.36 2.04 -18.00
CA ASP A 135 3.78 2.99 -19.02
C ASP A 135 2.64 3.98 -19.27
N SER A 136 2.91 5.26 -19.00
CA SER A 136 1.91 6.33 -19.15
C SER A 136 1.59 6.71 -20.60
N GLU A 137 2.50 6.47 -21.56
CA GLU A 137 2.29 6.78 -22.97
C GLU A 137 1.39 5.72 -23.61
N ALA A 138 1.76 4.45 -23.44
CA ALA A 138 0.95 3.34 -23.91
C ALA A 138 -0.33 3.18 -23.07
N GLN A 139 -0.37 3.75 -21.86
CA GLN A 139 -1.38 3.46 -20.84
C GLN A 139 -1.53 1.95 -20.61
N THR A 140 -0.39 1.26 -20.55
CA THR A 140 -0.35 -0.18 -20.34
C THR A 140 0.43 -0.55 -19.09
N GLY A 141 0.03 -1.62 -18.44
CA GLY A 141 0.71 -2.05 -17.23
C GLY A 141 0.21 -3.38 -16.69
N LYS A 142 0.94 -3.90 -15.71
CA LYS A 142 0.56 -5.09 -14.94
C LYS A 142 0.97 -4.85 -13.50
N TYR A 143 0.17 -5.35 -12.57
CA TYR A 143 0.48 -5.25 -11.15
C TYR A 143 0.04 -6.49 -10.40
N ASN A 144 0.74 -6.74 -9.30
CA ASN A 144 0.40 -7.68 -8.26
C ASN A 144 0.76 -7.02 -6.92
N PHE A 145 -0.26 -6.82 -6.10
CA PHE A 145 -0.16 -6.21 -4.79
C PHE A 145 -0.74 -7.17 -3.77
N THR A 146 -0.09 -7.32 -2.63
CA THR A 146 -0.63 -8.08 -1.50
C THR A 146 -0.44 -7.31 -0.20
N VAL A 147 -1.46 -7.28 0.64
CA VAL A 147 -1.40 -6.84 2.04
C VAL A 147 -1.84 -8.00 2.91
N GLY A 148 -1.15 -8.25 4.02
CA GLY A 148 -1.53 -9.34 4.91
C GLY A 148 -1.01 -9.18 6.32
N LYS A 149 -1.45 -10.09 7.19
CA LYS A 149 -1.10 -10.12 8.62
C LYS A 149 -1.44 -8.83 9.37
N VAL A 150 -2.58 -8.21 9.02
CA VAL A 150 -3.04 -6.96 9.63
C VAL A 150 -4.08 -7.26 10.69
N ASP A 151 -3.74 -7.08 11.96
CA ASP A 151 -4.68 -7.30 13.06
C ASP A 151 -5.80 -6.25 13.10
N HIS A 152 -6.94 -6.63 13.68
CA HIS A 152 -8.13 -5.76 13.82
C HIS A 152 -7.84 -4.37 14.41
N TRP A 153 -6.92 -4.27 15.38
CA TRP A 153 -6.59 -2.98 16.01
C TRP A 153 -5.92 -2.02 15.03
N VAL A 154 -5.17 -2.54 14.04
CA VAL A 154 -4.58 -1.74 12.96
C VAL A 154 -5.65 -1.29 11.98
N VAL A 155 -6.55 -2.21 11.59
CA VAL A 155 -7.68 -1.89 10.71
C VAL A 155 -8.50 -0.75 11.32
N ASN A 156 -8.72 -0.76 12.63
CA ASN A 156 -9.47 0.26 13.35
C ASN A 156 -8.82 1.66 13.35
N LEU A 157 -7.54 1.79 12.99
CA LEU A 157 -6.86 3.08 12.78
C LEU A 157 -7.29 3.77 11.48
N LEU A 158 -7.84 3.01 10.53
CA LEU A 158 -8.30 3.60 9.27
C LEU A 158 -9.42 4.63 9.52
N PRO A 159 -9.49 5.70 8.72
CA PRO A 159 -10.56 6.69 8.81
C PRO A 159 -11.94 6.04 8.79
N LYS A 160 -12.89 6.55 9.58
CA LYS A 160 -14.25 5.99 9.68
C LYS A 160 -14.92 5.81 8.31
N LYS A 161 -14.71 6.77 7.39
CA LYS A 161 -15.22 6.71 6.01
C LYS A 161 -14.74 5.48 5.23
N TRP A 162 -13.51 5.03 5.44
CA TRP A 162 -12.96 3.85 4.75
C TRP A 162 -13.46 2.54 5.34
N ARG A 163 -13.90 2.58 6.61
CA ARG A 163 -14.51 1.43 7.28
C ARG A 163 -16.02 1.43 7.21
N VAL A 164 -16.63 2.41 6.53
CA VAL A 164 -18.09 2.62 6.52
C VAL A 164 -18.68 2.67 7.95
N GLY A 165 -17.88 3.19 8.90
CA GLY A 165 -18.23 3.25 10.32
C GLY A 165 -18.15 1.93 11.11
N VAL A 166 -17.74 0.82 10.50
CA VAL A 166 -17.58 -0.48 11.17
C VAL A 166 -16.25 -0.56 11.92
N LYS A 167 -16.24 -1.15 13.11
CA LYS A 167 -15.02 -1.48 13.86
C LYS A 167 -14.87 -2.99 13.95
N MET A 168 -13.66 -3.50 13.88
CA MET A 168 -13.39 -4.91 14.18
C MET A 168 -13.11 -5.08 15.67
N LYS A 169 -13.84 -5.96 16.35
CA LYS A 169 -13.57 -6.37 17.74
C LYS A 169 -12.43 -7.37 17.85
N SER A 170 -12.30 -8.23 16.84
CA SER A 170 -11.27 -9.27 16.78
C SER A 170 -11.00 -9.67 15.33
N GLY A 171 -9.98 -10.51 15.18
CA GLY A 171 -9.58 -11.08 13.90
C GLY A 171 -8.46 -10.32 13.24
N ARG A 172 -8.19 -10.71 11.99
CA ARG A 172 -7.13 -10.12 11.17
C ARG A 172 -7.43 -10.27 9.69
N VAL A 173 -6.83 -9.38 8.90
CA VAL A 173 -6.65 -9.56 7.46
C VAL A 173 -5.50 -10.54 7.28
N GLU A 174 -5.79 -11.73 6.78
CA GLU A 174 -4.76 -12.71 6.44
C GLU A 174 -4.09 -12.33 5.13
N ALA A 175 -4.91 -12.03 4.11
CA ALA A 175 -4.45 -11.56 2.81
C ALA A 175 -5.52 -10.70 2.12
N ILE A 176 -5.07 -9.65 1.45
CA ILE A 176 -5.77 -8.95 0.37
C ILE A 176 -4.79 -8.97 -0.79
N THR A 177 -5.09 -9.72 -1.84
CA THR A 177 -4.26 -9.82 -3.05
C THR A 177 -5.01 -9.19 -4.20
N ALA A 178 -4.42 -8.19 -4.84
CA ALA A 178 -4.94 -7.53 -6.01
C ALA A 178 -3.96 -7.73 -7.18
N LYS A 179 -4.43 -8.34 -8.26
CA LYS A 179 -3.67 -8.48 -9.50
C LYS A 179 -4.46 -7.90 -10.65
N GLY A 180 -3.77 -7.38 -11.65
CA GLY A 180 -4.46 -6.78 -12.77
C GLY A 180 -3.54 -6.31 -13.87
N LYS A 181 -4.18 -5.72 -14.88
CA LYS A 181 -3.52 -5.10 -16.03
C LYS A 181 -4.22 -3.80 -16.37
N VAL A 182 -3.48 -2.90 -16.98
CA VAL A 182 -4.01 -1.71 -17.63
C VAL A 182 -3.76 -1.85 -19.12
N GLU A 183 -4.78 -1.59 -19.93
CA GLU A 183 -4.69 -1.53 -21.38
C GLU A 183 -5.54 -0.34 -21.86
N ASN A 184 -4.93 0.60 -22.60
CA ASN A 184 -5.61 1.78 -23.14
C ASN A 184 -6.41 2.57 -22.08
N GLY A 185 -5.84 2.75 -20.88
CA GLY A 185 -6.46 3.50 -19.80
C GLY A 185 -7.58 2.77 -19.05
N GLN A 186 -7.92 1.55 -19.45
CA GLN A 186 -8.83 0.67 -18.74
C GLN A 186 -8.03 -0.30 -17.86
N MET A 187 -8.30 -0.28 -16.56
CA MET A 187 -7.77 -1.25 -15.61
C MET A 187 -8.71 -2.43 -15.48
N SER A 188 -8.22 -3.65 -15.65
CA SER A 188 -8.90 -4.86 -15.18
C SER A 188 -8.26 -5.33 -13.89
N PHE A 189 -9.06 -5.79 -12.94
CA PHE A 189 -8.60 -6.22 -11.63
C PHE A 189 -9.24 -7.54 -11.20
N ASP A 190 -8.50 -8.27 -10.38
CA ASP A 190 -8.90 -9.47 -9.66
C ASP A 190 -8.36 -9.29 -8.23
N ILE A 191 -9.27 -9.18 -7.27
CA ILE A 191 -9.00 -8.93 -5.87
C ILE A 191 -9.54 -10.10 -5.06
N PHE A 192 -8.64 -10.82 -4.41
CA PHE A 192 -8.96 -11.83 -3.41
C PHE A 192 -8.76 -11.26 -2.01
N THR A 193 -9.66 -11.58 -1.09
CA THR A 193 -9.53 -11.24 0.33
C THR A 193 -9.76 -12.48 1.20
N ASP A 194 -8.96 -12.61 2.26
CA ASP A 194 -9.07 -13.62 3.31
C ASP A 194 -8.96 -12.93 4.67
N PHE A 195 -10.04 -13.02 5.44
CA PHE A 195 -10.12 -12.52 6.80
C PHE A 195 -10.39 -13.66 7.78
N ARG A 196 -9.69 -13.64 8.91
CA ARG A 196 -9.69 -14.72 9.90
C ARG A 196 -10.23 -14.24 11.23
N ALA A 197 -11.09 -15.05 11.86
CA ALA A 197 -11.70 -14.81 13.17
C ALA A 197 -12.33 -13.40 13.32
N VAL A 198 -13.00 -12.91 12.27
CA VAL A 198 -13.59 -11.57 12.24
C VAL A 198 -14.80 -11.51 13.13
N ALA A 199 -14.76 -10.59 14.08
CA ALA A 199 -15.95 -10.08 14.75
C ALA A 199 -15.97 -8.57 14.60
N ILE A 200 -17.13 -8.00 14.28
CA ILE A 200 -17.29 -6.55 14.17
C ILE A 200 -18.16 -5.99 15.30
N ASP A 201 -17.99 -4.71 15.55
CA ASP A 201 -18.87 -3.89 16.34
C ASP A 201 -19.80 -3.16 15.40
N ASP A 202 -20.97 -3.74 15.18
CA ASP A 202 -22.04 -3.07 14.45
C ASP A 202 -23.34 -3.15 15.27
N GLU A 203 -23.56 -2.11 16.07
CA GLU A 203 -24.81 -1.92 16.82
C GLU A 203 -25.99 -1.58 15.90
N ARG A 204 -25.76 -1.30 14.61
CA ARG A 204 -26.79 -0.83 13.66
C ARG A 204 -27.42 -1.95 12.85
N VAL A 205 -26.74 -3.10 12.72
CA VAL A 205 -27.19 -4.19 11.85
C VAL A 205 -27.16 -5.50 12.63
N GLY A 206 -28.33 -5.94 13.10
CA GLY A 206 -28.50 -7.23 13.81
C GLY A 206 -28.25 -8.48 12.94
N TRP A 207 -27.70 -8.32 11.74
CA TRP A 207 -27.46 -9.40 10.77
C TRP A 207 -26.03 -9.95 10.81
N TRP A 208 -25.12 -9.33 11.58
CA TRP A 208 -23.78 -9.90 11.76
C TRP A 208 -23.79 -11.16 12.64
N PRO A 209 -23.05 -12.22 12.29
CA PRO A 209 -22.95 -13.41 13.13
C PRO A 209 -22.46 -13.10 14.56
N LYS A 210 -23.17 -13.64 15.57
CA LYS A 210 -22.80 -13.45 16.99
C LYS A 210 -21.42 -13.98 17.38
N LYS A 211 -20.89 -14.96 16.64
CA LYS A 211 -19.56 -15.55 16.86
C LYS A 211 -18.66 -15.19 15.69
N PRO A 212 -17.33 -15.09 15.92
CA PRO A 212 -16.37 -14.81 14.86
C PRO A 212 -16.53 -15.74 13.65
N VAL A 213 -16.22 -15.19 12.48
CA VAL A 213 -16.32 -15.87 11.18
C VAL A 213 -15.06 -15.64 10.37
N GLU A 214 -14.78 -16.60 9.49
CA GLU A 214 -13.78 -16.46 8.43
C GLU A 214 -14.51 -15.95 7.19
N ILE A 215 -13.87 -15.06 6.43
CA ILE A 215 -14.46 -14.43 5.26
C ILE A 215 -13.47 -14.56 4.12
N THR A 216 -13.89 -15.20 3.04
CA THR A 216 -13.17 -15.15 1.77
C THR A 216 -14.04 -14.45 0.75
N GLN A 217 -13.49 -13.52 -0.01
CA GLN A 217 -14.21 -12.82 -1.07
C GLN A 217 -13.32 -12.67 -2.30
N GLN A 218 -13.93 -12.85 -3.47
CA GLN A 218 -13.34 -12.65 -4.77
C GLN A 218 -14.11 -11.55 -5.51
N LEU A 219 -13.38 -10.55 -5.96
CA LEU A 219 -13.87 -9.42 -6.75
C LEU A 219 -13.13 -9.42 -8.08
N THR A 220 -13.85 -9.36 -9.20
CA THR A 220 -13.23 -9.12 -10.51
C THR A 220 -14.00 -8.03 -11.22
N GLY A 221 -13.30 -7.24 -12.04
CA GLY A 221 -13.96 -6.13 -12.72
C GLY A 221 -13.03 -5.24 -13.50
N THR A 222 -13.57 -4.09 -13.90
CA THR A 222 -12.85 -3.06 -14.63
C THR A 222 -13.11 -1.67 -14.06
N HIS A 223 -12.17 -0.77 -14.32
CA HIS A 223 -12.20 0.62 -13.91
C HIS A 223 -11.50 1.48 -14.95
N GLN A 224 -12.12 2.57 -15.38
CA GLN A 224 -11.50 3.53 -16.29
C GLN A 224 -10.72 4.58 -15.48
N LEU A 225 -9.41 4.70 -15.68
CA LEU A 225 -8.55 5.51 -14.81
C LEU A 225 -8.97 7.00 -14.70
N GLU A 226 -9.66 7.53 -15.72
CA GLU A 226 -10.12 8.92 -15.77
C GLU A 226 -11.54 9.11 -15.24
N SER A 227 -12.29 8.04 -14.92
CA SER A 227 -13.71 8.13 -14.58
C SER A 227 -14.02 8.37 -13.10
N GLY A 228 -13.04 8.76 -12.29
CA GLY A 228 -13.23 8.95 -10.84
C GLY A 228 -13.30 7.62 -10.08
N ALA A 229 -14.08 7.51 -9.01
CA ALA A 229 -14.18 6.28 -8.22
C ALA A 229 -15.31 5.36 -8.71
N ASN A 230 -15.32 5.04 -10.01
CA ASN A 230 -16.37 4.25 -10.66
C ASN A 230 -15.84 2.87 -11.06
N PHE A 231 -16.26 1.81 -10.35
CA PHE A 231 -15.79 0.44 -10.55
C PHE A 231 -16.95 -0.46 -10.97
N ASP A 232 -16.75 -1.22 -12.05
CA ASP A 232 -17.71 -2.21 -12.52
C ASP A 232 -17.22 -3.60 -12.11
N PHE A 233 -17.97 -4.28 -11.22
CA PHE A 233 -17.61 -5.62 -10.75
C PHE A 233 -18.39 -6.69 -11.51
N THR A 234 -17.69 -7.44 -12.36
CA THR A 234 -18.24 -8.60 -13.07
C THR A 234 -18.41 -9.79 -12.16
N THR A 235 -17.56 -9.92 -11.13
CA THR A 235 -17.69 -10.92 -10.08
C THR A 235 -17.58 -10.24 -8.74
N ASN A 236 -18.50 -10.58 -7.84
CA ASN A 236 -18.41 -10.26 -6.43
C ASN A 236 -19.07 -11.41 -5.68
N GLU A 237 -18.24 -12.35 -5.27
CA GLU A 237 -18.64 -13.54 -4.55
C GLU A 237 -17.87 -13.65 -3.24
N GLY A 238 -18.51 -14.21 -2.24
CA GLY A 238 -17.86 -14.41 -0.96
C GLY A 238 -18.56 -15.43 -0.09
N THR A 239 -17.80 -15.97 0.83
CA THR A 239 -18.20 -17.05 1.73
C THR A 239 -17.84 -16.67 3.15
N PHE A 240 -18.82 -16.86 4.04
CA PHE A 240 -18.64 -16.76 5.48
C PHE A 240 -18.62 -18.16 6.06
N THR A 241 -17.52 -18.52 6.73
CA THR A 241 -17.38 -19.84 7.35
C THR A 241 -17.10 -19.75 8.84
N ARG A 242 -17.34 -20.86 9.54
CA ARG A 242 -16.91 -21.07 10.91
C ARG A 242 -16.46 -22.52 11.05
N GLY A 243 -15.16 -22.72 11.18
CA GLY A 243 -14.58 -24.06 11.09
C GLY A 243 -14.86 -24.66 9.71
N ALA A 244 -15.42 -25.88 9.69
CA ALA A 244 -15.76 -26.55 8.44
C ALA A 244 -17.14 -26.17 7.88
N SER A 245 -17.92 -25.34 8.57
CA SER A 245 -19.29 -25.01 8.17
C SER A 245 -19.36 -23.68 7.42
N VAL A 246 -20.04 -23.70 6.27
CA VAL A 246 -20.50 -22.48 5.58
C VAL A 246 -21.71 -21.92 6.31
N ILE A 247 -21.68 -20.63 6.64
CA ILE A 247 -22.76 -19.93 7.31
C ILE A 247 -23.56 -19.07 6.33
N ALA A 248 -22.88 -18.48 5.36
CA ALA A 248 -23.50 -17.68 4.31
C ALA A 248 -22.59 -17.64 3.08
N GLU A 249 -23.20 -17.49 1.92
CA GLU A 249 -22.56 -17.28 0.63
C GLU A 249 -23.33 -16.20 -0.12
N TYR A 250 -22.63 -15.45 -0.94
CA TYR A 250 -23.25 -14.54 -1.88
C TYR A 250 -22.48 -14.55 -3.20
N ASN A 251 -23.20 -14.28 -4.28
CA ASN A 251 -22.65 -14.00 -5.60
C ASN A 251 -23.56 -12.95 -6.24
N SER A 252 -23.13 -11.70 -6.23
CA SER A 252 -23.91 -10.58 -6.73
C SER A 252 -22.99 -9.60 -7.44
N PRO A 253 -22.96 -9.60 -8.79
CA PRO A 253 -22.38 -8.50 -9.54
C PRO A 253 -22.91 -7.17 -9.01
N THR A 254 -22.04 -6.18 -8.90
CA THR A 254 -22.36 -4.86 -8.34
C THR A 254 -21.52 -3.81 -9.06
N SER A 255 -21.84 -2.55 -8.86
CA SER A 255 -20.99 -1.44 -9.29
C SER A 255 -20.77 -0.52 -8.11
N LEU A 256 -19.61 0.09 -8.02
CA LEU A 256 -19.36 1.17 -7.06
C LEU A 256 -19.33 2.47 -7.85
N LYS A 257 -20.25 3.38 -7.55
CA LYS A 257 -20.28 4.72 -8.14
C LYS A 257 -20.12 5.78 -7.07
N ASP A 258 -19.22 6.72 -7.31
CA ASP A 258 -18.91 7.83 -6.39
C ASP A 258 -18.60 7.38 -4.94
N GLY A 259 -18.11 6.15 -4.75
CA GLY A 259 -17.81 5.58 -3.44
C GLY A 259 -18.94 4.80 -2.78
N GLU A 260 -20.10 4.67 -3.42
CA GLU A 260 -21.25 3.91 -2.93
C GLU A 260 -21.51 2.66 -3.80
N PHE A 261 -21.81 1.52 -3.16
CA PHE A 261 -22.20 0.31 -3.87
C PHE A 261 -23.66 0.42 -4.34
N LEU A 262 -23.89 0.08 -5.60
CA LEU A 262 -25.20 0.01 -6.28
C LEU A 262 -25.67 -1.42 -6.50
#